data_AF-A0AAE9KZZ3-F1
#
_entry.id   AF-A0AAE9KZZ3-F1
#
_cell.length_a   1.000
_cell.length_b   1.000
_cell.length_c   1.000
_cell.angle_alpha   90.00
_cell.angle_beta   90.00
_cell.angle_gamma   90.00
#
_symmetry.space_group_name_H-M   'P 1'
#
loop_
_entity.id
_entity.type
_entity.pdbx_description
1 polymer ?
#
loop_
_entity_poly.entity_id
_entity_poly.type
_entity_poly.pdbx_seq_one_letter_code
_entity_poly.pdbx_strand_id
1 'polypeptide(L)'
;MPMFDDGATLLLLDDAAQSQEWMRLWARAYPETWYGCVDAADGLARMQEACAKSHGDLAVVAQGGAAAAVVSWWNNADWRTQQRTKAVIVCAPDDYQHCLQTVRFSCRTAWVCRADHAEIWRSDAEAAGARVLIPAPADAPQARGQWHWGMQLLAEMLDYG
;
A
#
# COMPACT_ATOMS: atom_id res chain seq x y z
N MET A 1 18.05 -5.32 10.53
CA MET A 1 16.81 -4.77 9.94
C MET A 1 15.91 -4.44 11.12
N PRO A 2 15.37 -3.21 11.19
CA PRO A 2 14.33 -2.93 12.17
C PRO A 2 13.16 -3.87 11.84
N MET A 3 12.82 -4.69 12.83
CA MET A 3 11.85 -5.76 12.70
C MET A 3 10.50 -5.09 12.95
N PHE A 4 9.60 -5.21 11.97
CA PHE A 4 8.17 -5.05 12.21
C PHE A 4 7.85 -5.76 13.53
N ASP A 5 7.27 -5.06 14.51
CA ASP A 5 6.95 -5.66 15.81
C ASP A 5 6.21 -6.99 15.60
N ASP A 6 6.47 -7.98 16.47
CA ASP A 6 6.00 -9.38 16.38
C ASP A 6 4.46 -9.56 16.33
N GLY A 7 3.69 -8.47 16.25
CA GLY A 7 2.22 -8.48 16.20
C GLY A 7 1.59 -7.55 15.18
N ALA A 8 2.32 -7.05 14.18
CA ALA A 8 1.74 -6.25 13.09
C ALA A 8 1.58 -7.07 11.80
N THR A 9 0.38 -7.02 11.22
CA THR A 9 0.02 -7.75 9.99
C THR A 9 0.22 -6.86 8.76
N LEU A 10 0.93 -7.39 7.77
CA LEU A 10 1.08 -6.77 6.45
C LEU A 10 0.03 -7.31 5.47
N LEU A 11 -0.77 -6.42 4.88
CA LEU A 11 -1.75 -6.73 3.84
C LEU A 11 -1.19 -6.33 2.47
N LEU A 12 -1.01 -7.29 1.56
CA LEU A 12 -0.51 -7.08 0.20
C LEU A 12 -1.60 -7.36 -0.83
N LEU A 13 -1.94 -6.37 -1.64
CA LEU A 13 -3.04 -6.46 -2.60
C LEU A 13 -2.60 -6.13 -4.02
N ASP A 14 -3.07 -6.92 -4.98
CA ASP A 14 -2.86 -6.74 -6.42
C ASP A 14 -4.19 -6.78 -7.15
N ASP A 15 -4.24 -6.14 -8.31
CA ASP A 15 -5.21 -6.53 -9.33
C ASP A 15 -4.68 -7.76 -10.10
N ALA A 16 -5.56 -8.65 -10.53
CA ALA A 16 -5.12 -9.94 -11.08
C ALA A 16 -4.54 -9.82 -12.50
N ALA A 17 -3.30 -10.30 -12.71
CA ALA A 17 -2.83 -11.18 -13.82
C ALA A 17 -1.29 -11.18 -14.02
N GLN A 18 -0.55 -10.25 -13.41
CA GLN A 18 0.92 -10.23 -13.49
C GLN A 18 1.60 -10.77 -12.22
N SER A 19 2.90 -11.02 -12.36
CA SER A 19 3.72 -11.80 -11.42
C SER A 19 3.56 -11.32 -9.97
N GLN A 20 2.93 -12.16 -9.14
CA GLN A 20 2.86 -12.03 -7.67
C GLN A 20 4.23 -12.20 -6.96
N GLU A 21 5.33 -12.18 -7.71
CA GLU A 21 6.68 -12.36 -7.20
C GLU A 21 7.04 -11.28 -6.18
N TRP A 22 6.60 -10.04 -6.38
CA TRP A 22 6.81 -8.96 -5.42
C TRP A 22 6.16 -9.24 -4.07
N MET A 23 4.92 -9.74 -4.07
CA MET A 23 4.21 -10.10 -2.85
C MET A 23 4.94 -11.22 -2.11
N ARG A 24 5.44 -12.22 -2.84
CA ARG A 24 6.22 -13.32 -2.25
C ARG A 24 7.54 -12.84 -1.66
N LEU A 25 8.19 -11.85 -2.28
CA LEU A 25 9.40 -11.24 -1.74
C LEU A 25 9.12 -10.54 -0.41
N TRP A 26 8.02 -9.78 -0.33
CA TRP A 26 7.62 -9.09 0.90
C TRP A 26 7.18 -10.08 1.97
N ALA A 27 6.35 -11.07 1.64
CA ALA A 27 5.88 -12.08 2.60
C ALA A 27 7.01 -12.89 3.26
N ARG A 28 8.21 -12.94 2.66
CA ARG A 28 9.40 -13.54 3.28
C ARG A 28 10.09 -12.63 4.30
N ALA A 29 9.89 -11.32 4.21
CA ALA A 29 10.52 -10.32 5.06
C ALA A 29 9.67 -9.92 6.27
N TYR A 30 8.35 -10.20 6.25
CA TYR A 30 7.43 -9.86 7.33
C TYR A 30 6.79 -11.12 7.94
N PRO A 31 6.73 -11.24 9.28
CA PRO A 31 6.32 -12.47 9.97
C PRO A 31 4.84 -12.83 9.75
N GLU A 32 3.95 -11.83 9.75
CA GLU A 32 2.51 -12.02 9.51
C GLU A 32 2.10 -11.24 8.26
N THR A 33 1.86 -11.98 7.16
CA THR A 33 1.47 -11.38 5.88
C THR A 33 0.21 -12.04 5.35
N TRP A 34 -0.78 -11.23 4.99
CA TRP A 34 -1.91 -11.64 4.17
C TRP A 34 -1.72 -11.06 2.77
N TYR A 35 -1.90 -11.88 1.74
CA TYR A 35 -1.82 -11.40 0.37
C TYR A 35 -2.93 -11.98 -0.49
N GLY A 36 -3.43 -11.19 -1.42
CA GLY A 36 -4.52 -11.61 -2.30
C GLY A 36 -4.70 -10.71 -3.51
N CYS A 37 -5.20 -11.30 -4.59
CA CYS A 37 -5.70 -10.53 -5.71
C CYS A 37 -7.11 -10.06 -5.39
N VAL A 38 -7.38 -8.77 -5.63
CA VAL A 38 -8.69 -8.16 -5.44
C VAL A 38 -9.18 -7.61 -6.76
N ASP A 39 -10.39 -7.99 -7.12
CA ASP A 39 -11.17 -7.32 -8.16
C ASP A 39 -11.85 -6.09 -7.52
N ALA A 40 -12.11 -5.06 -8.31
CA ALA A 40 -12.88 -3.90 -7.89
C ALA A 40 -14.27 -4.28 -7.34
N ALA A 41 -14.90 -5.36 -7.85
CA ALA A 41 -16.22 -5.81 -7.40
C ALA A 41 -16.22 -6.37 -5.97
N ASP A 42 -15.18 -7.13 -5.59
CA ASP A 42 -15.13 -7.86 -4.31
C ASP A 42 -14.09 -7.29 -3.33
N GLY A 43 -13.35 -6.25 -3.73
CA GLY A 43 -12.21 -5.72 -3.00
C GLY A 43 -12.54 -5.29 -1.57
N LEU A 44 -13.68 -4.65 -1.35
CA LEU A 44 -14.12 -4.25 0.00
C LEU A 44 -14.32 -5.46 0.92
N ALA A 45 -15.03 -6.49 0.45
CA ALA A 45 -15.31 -7.68 1.23
C ALA A 45 -14.01 -8.44 1.56
N ARG A 46 -13.09 -8.54 0.60
CA ARG A 46 -11.77 -9.15 0.80
C ARG A 46 -10.92 -8.39 1.82
N MET A 47 -10.92 -7.06 1.76
CA MET A 47 -10.23 -6.22 2.75
C MET A 47 -10.79 -6.38 4.16
N GLN A 48 -12.12 -6.42 4.29
CA GLN A 48 -12.78 -6.66 5.58
C GLN A 48 -12.44 -8.04 6.14
N GLU A 49 -12.44 -9.08 5.29
CA GLU A 49 -12.04 -10.42 5.67
C GLU A 49 -10.58 -10.50 6.14
N ALA A 50 -9.67 -9.86 5.41
CA ALA A 50 -8.25 -9.79 5.77
C ALA A 50 -8.04 -9.08 7.11
N CYS A 51 -8.69 -7.93 7.31
CA CYS A 51 -8.63 -7.17 8.56
C CYS A 51 -9.22 -7.93 9.75
N ALA A 52 -10.29 -8.70 9.55
CA ALA A 52 -10.88 -9.52 10.60
C ALA A 52 -9.98 -10.68 11.03
N LYS A 53 -9.15 -11.20 10.11
CA LYS A 53 -8.18 -12.27 10.37
C LYS A 53 -6.86 -11.78 10.94
N SER A 54 -6.54 -10.50 10.74
CA SER A 54 -5.32 -9.87 11.23
C SER A 54 -5.39 -9.56 12.73
N HIS A 55 -4.29 -9.82 13.42
CA HIS A 55 -4.11 -9.42 14.82
C HIS A 55 -3.20 -8.17 14.90
N GLY A 56 -3.44 -7.32 15.91
CA GLY A 56 -2.61 -6.13 16.18
C GLY A 56 -2.68 -5.03 15.12
N ASP A 57 -1.56 -4.36 14.88
CA ASP A 57 -1.44 -3.23 13.96
C ASP A 57 -1.42 -3.67 12.49
N LEU A 58 -1.81 -2.78 11.58
CA LEU A 58 -1.92 -3.06 10.15
C LEU A 58 -1.00 -2.16 9.34
N ALA A 59 -0.37 -2.74 8.33
CA ALA A 59 0.13 -2.00 7.19
C ALA A 59 -0.46 -2.56 5.90
N VAL A 60 -0.75 -1.68 4.95
CA VAL A 60 -1.40 -2.06 3.69
C VAL A 60 -0.54 -1.60 2.53
N VAL A 61 -0.32 -2.48 1.56
CA VAL A 61 0.31 -2.16 0.27
C VAL A 61 -0.61 -2.66 -0.83
N ALA A 62 -1.04 -1.77 -1.71
CA ALA A 62 -1.90 -2.11 -2.83
C ALA A 62 -1.34 -1.60 -4.15
N GLN A 63 -1.45 -2.41 -5.20
CA GLN A 63 -0.99 -2.08 -6.55
C GLN A 63 -2.14 -2.03 -7.55
N GLY A 64 -2.06 -1.09 -8.51
CA GLY A 64 -2.98 -1.02 -9.65
C GLY A 64 -4.43 -0.81 -9.20
N GLY A 65 -5.34 -1.56 -9.79
CA GLY A 65 -6.77 -1.60 -9.44
C GLY A 65 -7.05 -1.96 -7.98
N ALA A 66 -6.15 -2.63 -7.27
CA ALA A 66 -6.34 -2.92 -5.84
C ALA A 66 -6.35 -1.67 -4.96
N ALA A 67 -5.77 -0.57 -5.43
CA ALA A 67 -5.80 0.71 -4.73
C ALA A 67 -7.24 1.18 -4.45
N ALA A 68 -8.16 0.99 -5.41
CA ALA A 68 -9.56 1.36 -5.25
C ALA A 68 -10.22 0.57 -4.11
N ALA A 69 -9.90 -0.71 -3.99
CA ALA A 69 -10.40 -1.55 -2.88
C ALA A 69 -9.93 -1.04 -1.51
N VAL A 70 -8.67 -0.61 -1.40
CA VAL A 70 -8.13 -0.02 -0.15
C VAL A 70 -8.83 1.30 0.17
N VAL A 71 -9.07 2.15 -0.81
CA VAL A 71 -9.78 3.43 -0.62
C VAL A 71 -11.22 3.20 -0.16
N SER A 72 -11.95 2.31 -0.85
CA SER A 72 -13.31 1.94 -0.46
C SER A 72 -13.35 1.34 0.95
N TRP A 73 -12.41 0.46 1.27
CA TRP A 73 -12.28 -0.12 2.61
C TRP A 73 -12.00 0.95 3.66
N TRP A 74 -11.05 1.86 3.44
CA TRP A 74 -10.72 2.92 4.38
C TRP A 74 -11.92 3.81 4.73
N ASN A 75 -12.68 4.21 3.71
CA ASN A 75 -13.88 5.04 3.87
C ASN A 75 -15.01 4.32 4.64
N ASN A 76 -15.02 2.99 4.67
CA ASN A 76 -15.98 2.18 5.41
C ASN A 76 -15.41 1.62 6.72
N ALA A 77 -14.12 1.78 6.97
CA ALA A 77 -13.46 1.26 8.16
C ALA A 77 -13.92 2.05 9.40
N ASP A 78 -14.17 1.33 10.49
CA ASP A 78 -14.46 1.98 11.77
C ASP A 78 -13.21 2.67 12.33
N TRP A 79 -13.43 3.54 13.32
CA TRP A 79 -12.36 4.32 13.96
C TRP A 79 -11.23 3.43 14.51
N ARG A 80 -11.58 2.23 15.01
CA ARG A 80 -10.63 1.31 15.63
C ARG A 80 -9.72 0.69 14.57
N THR A 81 -10.29 0.31 13.43
CA THR A 81 -9.57 -0.23 12.28
C THR A 81 -8.64 0.83 11.68
N GLN A 82 -9.11 2.07 11.55
CA GLN A 82 -8.27 3.19 11.11
C GLN A 82 -7.11 3.45 12.09
N GLN A 83 -7.33 3.39 13.41
CA GLN A 83 -6.27 3.54 14.43
C GLN A 83 -5.24 2.41 14.43
N ARG A 84 -5.67 1.18 14.14
CA ARG A 84 -4.76 0.01 13.99
C ARG A 84 -3.91 0.12 12.73
N THR A 85 -4.40 0.80 11.70
CA THR A 85 -3.67 0.96 10.44
C THR A 85 -2.60 2.03 10.60
N LYS A 86 -1.34 1.63 10.59
CA LYS A 86 -0.19 2.53 10.81
C LYS A 86 0.40 3.08 9.52
N ALA A 87 0.32 2.29 8.45
CA ALA A 87 0.87 2.68 7.16
C ALA A 87 0.05 2.17 5.99
N VAL A 88 -0.05 2.99 4.94
CA VAL A 88 -0.66 2.63 3.65
C VAL A 88 0.29 3.03 2.52
N ILE A 89 0.59 2.09 1.63
CA ILE A 89 1.31 2.31 0.38
C ILE A 89 0.37 2.01 -0.79
N VAL A 90 0.17 2.98 -1.67
CA VAL A 90 -0.61 2.80 -2.89
C VAL A 90 0.30 2.95 -4.10
N CYS A 91 0.41 1.89 -4.91
CA CYS A 91 1.31 1.78 -6.04
C CYS A 91 0.55 1.84 -7.36
N ALA A 92 0.83 2.86 -8.16
CA ALA A 92 0.33 3.02 -9.52
C ALA A 92 -1.18 2.72 -9.70
N PRO A 93 -2.10 3.33 -8.91
CA PRO A 93 -3.53 3.14 -9.06
C PRO A 93 -4.00 3.38 -10.49
N ASP A 94 -4.84 2.48 -10.99
CA ASP A 94 -5.44 2.60 -12.32
C ASP A 94 -6.29 3.88 -12.46
N ASP A 95 -7.09 4.17 -11.42
CA ASP A 95 -7.87 5.41 -11.32
C ASP A 95 -7.32 6.31 -10.22
N TYR A 96 -6.18 6.94 -10.51
CA TYR A 96 -5.50 7.87 -9.61
C TYR A 96 -6.42 9.01 -9.11
N GLN A 97 -7.19 9.63 -10.02
CA GLN A 97 -8.02 10.79 -9.67
C GLN A 97 -9.08 10.39 -8.66
N HIS A 98 -9.78 9.27 -8.91
CA HIS A 98 -10.79 8.79 -7.99
C HIS A 98 -10.18 8.26 -6.69
N CYS A 99 -9.07 7.51 -6.74
CA CYS A 99 -8.50 6.87 -5.55
C CYS A 99 -7.87 7.89 -4.59
N LEU A 100 -7.13 8.88 -5.09
CA LEU A 100 -6.21 9.67 -4.26
C LEU A 100 -6.73 11.08 -3.93
N GLN A 101 -7.68 11.60 -4.71
CA GLN A 101 -8.33 12.88 -4.39
C GLN A 101 -9.52 12.72 -3.43
N THR A 102 -10.14 11.54 -3.39
CA THR A 102 -11.37 11.31 -2.59
C THR A 102 -11.11 10.85 -1.16
N VAL A 103 -9.88 10.44 -0.84
CA VAL A 103 -9.53 9.90 0.47
C VAL A 103 -8.44 10.72 1.16
N ARG A 104 -8.53 10.78 2.49
CA ARG A 104 -7.46 11.23 3.37
C ARG A 104 -7.23 10.15 4.40
N PHE A 105 -6.09 9.49 4.29
CA PHE A 105 -5.64 8.54 5.30
C PHE A 105 -5.15 9.34 6.50
N SER A 106 -5.63 8.99 7.70
CA SER A 106 -5.14 9.56 8.96
C SER A 106 -3.85 8.90 9.45
N CYS A 107 -3.39 7.86 8.74
CA CYS A 107 -2.15 7.15 8.98
C CYS A 107 -1.04 7.57 7.99
N ARG A 108 0.17 7.08 8.22
CA ARG A 108 1.31 7.40 7.35
C ARG A 108 1.07 6.80 5.98
N THR A 109 1.18 7.64 4.95
CA THR A 109 0.77 7.24 3.61
C THR A 109 1.88 7.53 2.62
N ALA A 110 2.10 6.60 1.69
CA ALA A 110 2.97 6.80 0.55
C ALA A 110 2.27 6.42 -0.76
N TRP A 111 2.48 7.22 -1.79
CA TRP A 111 1.99 6.99 -3.15
C TRP A 111 3.20 6.73 -4.05
N VAL A 112 3.21 5.57 -4.70
CA VAL A 112 4.23 5.21 -5.69
C VAL A 112 3.63 5.47 -7.07
N CYS A 113 4.15 6.46 -7.77
CA CYS A 113 3.60 6.94 -9.04
C CYS A 113 4.04 6.08 -10.22
N ARG A 114 3.33 6.25 -11.33
CA ARG A 114 3.92 5.96 -12.64
C ARG A 114 4.78 7.15 -13.08
N ALA A 115 5.89 6.86 -13.74
CA ALA A 115 6.89 7.88 -14.10
C ALA A 115 6.37 8.92 -15.12
N ASP A 116 5.30 8.60 -15.86
CA ASP A 116 4.69 9.40 -16.92
C ASP A 116 3.88 10.63 -16.40
N HIS A 117 3.51 10.67 -15.11
CA HIS A 117 2.68 11.74 -14.53
C HIS A 117 3.19 12.31 -13.19
N ALA A 118 4.51 12.20 -12.95
CA ALA A 118 5.19 12.57 -11.70
C ALA A 118 4.80 13.92 -11.07
N GLU A 119 4.64 14.98 -11.88
CA GLU A 119 4.39 16.34 -11.36
C GLU A 119 3.00 16.50 -10.74
N ILE A 120 1.98 15.96 -11.40
CA ILE A 120 0.59 15.99 -10.93
C ILE A 120 0.47 15.24 -9.59
N TRP A 121 1.13 14.08 -9.50
CA TRP A 121 1.10 13.25 -8.31
C TRP A 121 1.80 13.89 -7.12
N ARG A 122 2.88 14.64 -7.36
CA ARG A 122 3.57 15.37 -6.29
C ARG A 122 2.65 16.39 -5.63
N SER A 123 1.94 17.18 -6.42
CA SER A 123 1.04 18.22 -5.92
C SER A 123 -0.11 17.64 -5.09
N ASP A 124 -0.80 16.63 -5.61
CA ASP A 124 -1.96 16.07 -4.90
C ASP A 124 -1.56 15.30 -3.64
N ALA A 125 -0.39 14.64 -3.65
CA ALA A 125 0.10 13.94 -2.48
C ALA A 125 0.52 14.90 -1.37
N GLU A 126 1.15 16.01 -1.71
CA GLU A 126 1.43 17.08 -0.74
C GLU A 126 0.12 17.59 -0.12
N ALA A 127 -0.91 17.82 -0.95
CA ALA A 127 -2.24 18.21 -0.49
C ALA A 127 -2.96 17.12 0.33
N ALA A 128 -2.50 15.87 0.26
CA ALA A 128 -3.00 14.74 1.03
C ALA A 128 -2.14 14.38 2.25
N GLY A 129 -0.99 15.03 2.44
CA GLY A 129 -0.01 14.67 3.46
C GLY A 129 0.68 13.32 3.20
N ALA A 130 0.65 12.83 1.95
CA ALA A 130 1.27 11.57 1.55
C ALA A 130 2.70 11.80 1.04
N ARG A 131 3.59 10.84 1.32
CA ARG A 131 4.91 10.78 0.69
C ARG A 131 4.76 10.35 -0.76
N VAL A 132 5.51 10.96 -1.67
CA VAL A 132 5.52 10.53 -3.09
C VAL A 132 6.82 9.84 -3.42
N LEU A 133 6.70 8.69 -4.08
CA LEU A 133 7.80 8.08 -4.79
C LEU A 133 7.52 8.05 -6.28
N ILE A 134 8.51 8.44 -7.06
CA ILE A 134 8.54 8.17 -8.50
C ILE A 134 9.58 7.07 -8.72
N PRO A 135 9.17 5.83 -9.05
CA PRO A 135 10.10 4.75 -9.30
C PRO A 135 10.97 5.07 -10.52
N ALA A 136 12.22 4.59 -10.50
CA ALA A 136 13.12 4.73 -11.64
C ALA A 136 12.50 4.05 -12.88
N PRO A 137 12.79 4.54 -14.10
CA PRO A 137 12.37 3.89 -15.35
C PRO A 137 12.70 2.39 -15.37
N ALA A 138 11.87 1.57 -16.01
CA ALA A 138 12.02 0.10 -16.00
C ALA A 138 13.34 -0.38 -16.65
N ASP A 139 13.92 0.42 -17.54
CA ASP A 139 15.21 0.25 -18.19
C ASP A 139 16.40 0.71 -17.34
N ALA A 140 16.15 1.37 -16.21
CA ALA A 140 17.20 1.77 -15.30
C ALA A 140 17.75 0.56 -14.54
N PRO A 141 19.08 0.46 -14.32
CA PRO A 141 19.70 -0.62 -13.54
C PRO A 141 19.10 -0.79 -12.14
N GLN A 142 18.52 0.29 -11.58
CA GLN A 142 17.87 0.29 -10.26
C GLN A 142 16.46 -0.34 -10.26
N ALA A 143 15.85 -0.65 -11.42
CA ALA A 143 14.51 -1.23 -11.50
C ALA A 143 14.38 -2.59 -10.81
N ARG A 144 15.45 -3.40 -10.81
CA ARG A 144 15.52 -4.71 -10.12
C ARG A 144 15.51 -4.65 -8.59
N GLY A 145 15.45 -3.45 -7.99
CA GLY A 145 15.41 -3.23 -6.55
C GLY A 145 14.18 -2.49 -6.03
N GLN A 146 13.22 -2.13 -6.89
CA GLN A 146 12.09 -1.25 -6.51
C GLN A 146 11.26 -1.83 -5.36
N TRP A 147 11.06 -3.14 -5.33
CA TRP A 147 10.34 -3.82 -4.25
C TRP A 147 11.12 -3.85 -2.93
N HIS A 148 12.45 -3.96 -2.97
CA HIS A 148 13.29 -3.86 -1.76
C HIS A 148 13.25 -2.44 -1.18
N TRP A 149 13.23 -1.45 -2.06
CA TRP A 149 13.03 -0.06 -1.65
C TRP A 149 11.66 0.13 -0.98
N GLY A 150 10.58 -0.45 -1.53
CA GLY A 150 9.25 -0.32 -0.92
C GLY A 150 9.18 -0.92 0.49
N MET A 151 9.89 -2.02 0.75
CA MET A 151 10.04 -2.57 2.10
C MET A 151 10.81 -1.61 3.03
N GLN A 152 11.88 -0.98 2.54
CA GLN A 152 12.61 0.03 3.30
C GLN A 152 11.74 1.25 3.62
N LEU A 153 10.98 1.76 2.63
CA LEU A 153 10.04 2.86 2.85
C LEU A 153 9.02 2.49 3.93
N LEU A 154 8.45 1.28 3.86
CA LEU A 154 7.50 0.82 4.86
C LEU A 154 8.14 0.77 6.25
N ALA A 155 9.35 0.22 6.38
CA ALA A 155 10.07 0.19 7.64
C ALA A 155 10.31 1.60 8.20
N GLU A 156 10.80 2.54 7.37
CA GLU A 156 10.96 3.94 7.75
C GLU A 156 9.64 4.57 8.18
N MET A 157 8.54 4.30 7.48
CA MET A 157 7.24 4.80 7.90
C MET A 157 6.81 4.22 9.24
N LEU A 158 7.30 3.08 9.69
CA LEU A 158 6.87 2.48 10.96
C LEU A 158 7.78 2.83 12.12
N ASP A 159 9.09 2.92 11.89
CA ASP A 159 10.12 3.19 12.91
C ASP A 159 10.10 4.61 13.47
N TYR A 160 9.69 5.62 12.69
CA TYR A 160 9.63 7.01 13.14
C TYR A 160 8.32 7.34 13.90
N GLY A 161 8.04 6.57 14.95
CA GLY A 161 6.95 6.73 15.94
C GLY A 161 7.32 7.57 17.14
#